data_AF-A0A8D2NYR9-F1
#
_entry.id   AF-A0A8D2NYR9-F1
#
_cell.length_a   1.000
_cell.length_b   1.000
_cell.length_c   1.000
_cell.angle_alpha   90.00
_cell.angle_beta   90.00
_cell.angle_gamma   90.00
#
_symmetry.space_group_name_H-M   'P 1'
#
loop_
_entity.id
_entity.type
_entity.pdbx_description
1 polymer ?
#
loop_
_entity_poly.entity_id
_entity_poly.type
_entity_poly.pdbx_seq_one_letter_code
_entity_poly.pdbx_strand_id
1 'polypeptide(L)' 'RSYSKSKTKKSRKARQRIFHCSDFRKVSQAAADLKQFCLQNAQHDPLLTGVSSSTNPFRPQKVCSFL' A
#
# COMPACT_ATOMS: atom_id res chain seq x y z
N ARG A 1 24.19 -15.05 -40.59
CA ARG A 1 24.66 -15.57 -39.27
C ARG A 1 24.41 -14.58 -38.11
N SER A 2 24.62 -13.27 -38.29
CA SER A 2 24.43 -12.23 -37.24
C SER A 2 22.98 -12.02 -36.80
N TYR A 3 22.01 -12.10 -37.72
CA TYR A 3 20.58 -11.97 -37.42
C TYR A 3 20.06 -13.07 -36.46
N SER A 4 20.50 -14.31 -36.66
CA SER A 4 20.18 -15.45 -35.78
C SER A 4 20.78 -15.30 -34.38
N LYS A 5 22.02 -14.82 -34.27
CA LYS A 5 22.67 -14.52 -32.97
C LYS A 5 21.97 -13.38 -32.20
N SER A 6 21.44 -12.37 -32.88
CA SER A 6 20.68 -11.29 -32.21
C SER A 6 19.33 -11.76 -31.67
N LYS A 7 18.62 -12.65 -32.40
CA LYS A 7 17.38 -13.27 -31.91
C LYS A 7 17.60 -14.09 -30.63
N THR A 8 18.70 -14.85 -30.55
CA THR A 8 19.01 -15.66 -29.36
C THR A 8 19.45 -14.82 -28.17
N LYS A 9 20.23 -13.73 -28.38
CA LYS A 9 20.59 -12.79 -27.32
C LYS A 9 19.39 -12.04 -26.73
N LYS A 10 18.45 -11.58 -27.58
CA LYS A 10 17.24 -10.87 -27.13
C LYS A 10 16.32 -11.79 -26.32
N SER A 11 16.17 -13.05 -26.76
CA SER A 11 15.41 -14.09 -26.05
C SER A 11 16.02 -14.42 -24.67
N ARG A 12 17.36 -14.53 -24.56
CA ARG A 12 18.04 -14.76 -23.27
C ARG A 12 17.85 -13.61 -22.29
N LYS A 13 17.95 -12.36 -22.76
CA LYS A 13 17.74 -11.17 -21.93
C LYS A 13 16.29 -11.05 -21.45
N ALA A 14 15.31 -11.40 -22.28
CA ALA A 14 13.91 -11.45 -21.87
C ALA A 14 13.65 -12.52 -20.79
N ARG A 15 14.24 -13.71 -20.93
CA ARG A 15 14.13 -14.80 -19.93
C ARG A 15 14.75 -14.43 -18.58
N GLN A 16 15.91 -13.75 -18.57
CA GLN A 16 16.52 -13.25 -17.33
C GLN A 16 15.67 -12.19 -16.62
N ARG A 17 14.94 -11.34 -17.36
CA ARG A 17 14.04 -10.34 -16.77
C ARG A 17 12.84 -10.98 -16.06
N ILE A 18 12.30 -12.08 -16.61
CA ILE A 18 11.21 -12.83 -15.97
C ILE A 18 11.71 -13.47 -14.67
N PHE A 19 12.93 -14.03 -14.67
CA PHE A 19 13.54 -14.65 -13.48
C PHE A 19 13.81 -13.65 -12.33
N HIS A 20 14.16 -12.40 -12.66
CA HIS A 20 14.31 -11.34 -11.64
C HIS A 20 12.99 -10.77 -11.14
N CYS A 21 11.89 -10.93 -11.88
CA CYS A 21 10.56 -10.51 -11.44
C CYS A 21 9.89 -11.56 -10.52
N SER A 22 10.38 -12.81 -10.55
CA SER A 22 9.90 -13.88 -9.68
C SER A 22 10.42 -13.82 -8.24
N ASP A 23 11.30 -12.87 -7.91
CA ASP A 23 11.51 -12.41 -6.51
C ASP A 23 10.33 -11.54 -6.03
N PHE A 24 9.12 -11.92 -6.44
CA PHE A 24 7.87 -11.62 -5.77
C PHE A 24 8.10 -11.98 -4.30
N ARG A 25 8.38 -10.99 -3.43
CA ARG A 25 8.16 -11.16 -2.00
C ARG A 25 6.79 -11.83 -1.91
N LYS A 26 6.75 -13.07 -1.38
CA LYS A 26 5.57 -13.94 -1.42
C LYS A 26 4.36 -13.07 -1.11
N VAL A 27 3.35 -13.06 -1.99
CA VAL A 27 2.17 -12.17 -1.82
C VAL A 27 1.60 -12.27 -0.40
N SER A 28 1.70 -13.47 0.19
CA SER A 28 1.40 -13.72 1.60
C SER A 28 2.20 -12.86 2.60
N GLN A 29 3.51 -12.70 2.40
CA GLN A 29 4.35 -11.85 3.23
C GLN A 29 3.99 -10.37 3.05
N ALA A 30 3.81 -9.91 1.82
CA ALA A 30 3.39 -8.53 1.57
C ALA A 30 2.02 -8.22 2.19
N ALA A 31 1.09 -9.17 2.12
CA ALA A 31 -0.22 -9.05 2.77
C ALA A 31 -0.12 -9.07 4.31
N ALA A 32 0.76 -9.89 4.88
CA ALA A 32 1.00 -9.93 6.33
C ALA A 32 1.58 -8.60 6.83
N ASP A 33 2.57 -8.06 6.12
CA ASP A 33 3.19 -6.77 6.45
C ASP A 33 2.14 -5.64 6.39
N LEU A 34 1.32 -5.62 5.34
CA LEU A 34 0.25 -4.63 5.18
C LEU A 34 -0.79 -4.73 6.31
N LYS A 35 -1.24 -5.94 6.64
CA LYS A 35 -2.18 -6.17 7.75
C LYS A 35 -1.59 -5.66 9.06
N GLN A 36 -0.31 -5.96 9.32
CA GLN A 36 0.33 -5.54 10.56
C GLN A 36 0.44 -4.01 10.65
N PHE A 37 0.77 -3.34 9.55
CA PHE A 37 0.76 -1.88 9.48
C PHE A 37 -0.63 -1.32 9.79
N CYS A 38 -1.69 -1.86 9.19
CA CYS A 38 -3.05 -1.40 9.46
C CYS A 38 -3.43 -1.60 10.94
N LEU A 39 -3.10 -2.74 11.54
CA LEU A 39 -3.41 -3.02 12.95
C LEU A 39 -2.68 -2.08 13.92
N GLN A 40 -1.42 -1.75 13.63
CA GLN A 40 -0.63 -0.82 14.45
C GLN A 40 -1.19 0.60 14.40
N ASN A 41 -1.73 1.02 13.24
CA ASN A 41 -2.21 2.38 13.03
C ASN A 41 -3.72 2.55 13.26
N ALA A 42 -4.48 1.45 13.38
CA ALA A 42 -5.93 1.49 13.50
C ALA A 42 -6.42 2.33 14.69
N GLN A 43 -5.69 2.33 15.81
CA GLN A 43 -6.05 3.13 16.99
C GLN A 43 -5.83 4.64 16.78
N HIS A 44 -4.95 5.00 15.85
CA HIS A 44 -4.63 6.38 15.52
C HIS A 44 -5.47 6.93 14.37
N ASP A 45 -6.31 6.10 13.73
CA ASP A 45 -7.22 6.52 12.67
C ASP A 45 -8.54 7.02 13.29
N PRO A 46 -8.81 8.33 13.27
CA PRO A 46 -10.04 8.92 13.82
C PRO A 46 -11.32 8.39 13.17
N LEU A 47 -11.23 7.86 11.95
CA LEU A 47 -12.37 7.31 11.22
C LEU A 47 -12.71 5.89 11.70
N LEU A 48 -11.75 5.18 12.26
CA LEU A 48 -11.95 3.83 12.80
C LEU A 48 -12.32 3.86 14.29
N THR A 49 -11.67 4.71 15.09
CA THR A 49 -11.92 4.80 16.54
C THR A 49 -13.00 5.81 16.91
N GLY A 50 -13.33 6.73 15.99
CA GLY A 50 -14.16 7.87 16.30
C GLY A 50 -13.40 8.91 17.15
N VAL A 51 -13.90 10.14 17.14
CA VAL A 51 -13.36 11.22 17.97
C VAL A 51 -14.48 11.89 18.74
N SER A 52 -14.14 12.44 19.91
CA SER A 52 -15.11 13.19 20.68
C SER A 52 -15.50 14.46 19.92
N SER A 53 -16.68 14.99 20.25
CA SER A 53 -17.14 16.25 19.68
C SER A 53 -16.12 17.39 19.86
N SER A 54 -15.47 17.50 21.02
CA SER A 54 -14.53 18.59 21.28
C SER A 54 -13.23 18.50 20.48
N THR A 55 -12.80 17.30 20.08
CA THR A 55 -11.56 17.10 19.30
C THR A 55 -11.82 16.98 17.79
N ASN A 56 -13.07 16.93 17.35
CA ASN A 56 -13.42 16.88 15.93
C ASN A 56 -13.37 18.27 15.28
N PRO A 57 -12.43 18.53 14.34
CA PRO A 57 -12.31 19.83 13.67
C PRO A 57 -13.48 20.15 12.73
N PHE A 58 -14.26 19.14 12.31
CA PHE A 58 -15.44 19.31 11.47
C PHE A 58 -16.73 19.49 12.27
N ARG A 59 -16.64 19.64 13.60
CA ARG A 59 -17.83 19.78 14.43
C ARG A 59 -18.51 21.14 14.19
N PRO A 60 -19.85 21.18 14.04
CA PRO A 60 -20.60 22.44 14.01
C PRO A 60 -20.39 23.23 15.31
N GLN A 61 -20.11 24.53 15.21
CA GLN A 61 -19.96 25.39 16.38
C GLN A 61 -21.28 25.37 17.18
N LYS A 62 -21.18 25.08 18.49
CA LYS A 62 -22.32 25.27 19.38
C LYS A 62 -22.46 26.78 19.58
N VAL A 63 -23.48 27.37 18.98
CA VAL A 63 -23.95 28.68 19.44
C VAL A 63 -24.64 28.45 20.78
N CYS A 64 -24.04 28.97 21.86
CA CYS A 64 -24.71 29.02 23.15
C CYS A 64 -25.72 30.16 23.09
N SER A 65 -26.99 29.84 22.86
CA SER A 65 -28.07 30.80 23.05
C SER A 65 -28.25 31.00 24.55
N PHE A 66 -27.88 32.18 25.05
CA PHE A 66 -28.31 32.62 26.38
C PHE A 66 -29.81 32.93 26.29
N LEU A 67 -30.64 32.09 26.90
CA LEU A 67 -32.08 32.31 27.13
C LEU A 67 -32.28 32.87 28.53
#